data_AF-A0A552BAG8-F1
#
_entry.id   AF-A0A552BAG8-F1
#
_cell.length_a   1.000
_cell.length_b   1.000
_cell.length_c   1.000
_cell.angle_alpha   90.00
_cell.angle_beta   90.00
_cell.angle_gamma   90.00
#
_symmetry.space_group_name_H-M   'P 1'
#
loop_
_entity.id
_entity.type
_entity.pdbx_description
1 polymer ?
#
loop_
_entity_poly.entity_id
_entity_poly.type
_entity_poly.pdbx_seq_one_letter_code
_entity_poly.pdbx_strand_id
1 'polypeptide(L)'
;SYPQPTHQETCLKDILEEKEVSVKYYLSNQYLETLFKHKYRHQNKGNGFGYEIISPDGIANAIVVGGMGKERNLVINKRLTNFTPVTRIKGEVNKLFVRRMTPREWARLQGFPDSFQIVVSDVQAYKQFGNSVAIPVVKAVAKEVIKALDLSRNSQENIRIKDLEGRQLEPEVLNVEKSQTKNAIIDRI
;
A
#
# COMPACT_ATOMS: atom_id res chain seq x y z
N SER A 1 -4.84 -15.69 -7.70
CA SER A 1 -3.79 -15.36 -8.69
C SER A 1 -3.14 -14.06 -8.29
N TYR A 2 -2.08 -13.58 -8.94
CA TYR A 2 -1.61 -12.21 -8.67
C TYR A 2 -2.59 -11.18 -9.28
N PRO A 3 -2.86 -10.04 -8.61
CA PRO A 3 -3.78 -9.03 -9.14
C PRO A 3 -3.26 -8.40 -10.44
N GLN A 4 -4.20 -8.08 -11.34
CA GLN A 4 -3.87 -7.42 -12.60
C GLN A 4 -3.72 -5.90 -12.42
N PRO A 5 -2.85 -5.25 -13.21
CA PRO A 5 -2.72 -3.79 -13.19
C PRO A 5 -4.01 -3.11 -13.63
N THR A 6 -4.29 -1.93 -13.05
CA THR A 6 -5.51 -1.16 -13.35
C THR A 6 -5.41 -0.32 -14.63
N HIS A 7 -4.20 -0.08 -15.15
CA HIS A 7 -3.92 0.81 -16.29
C HIS A 7 -4.55 2.20 -16.19
N GLN A 8 -4.87 2.64 -14.96
CA GLN A 8 -5.45 3.95 -14.73
C GLN A 8 -4.37 5.01 -14.93
N GLU A 9 -4.64 5.98 -15.80
CA GLU A 9 -3.81 7.16 -15.92
C GLU A 9 -3.89 7.96 -14.62
N THR A 10 -2.74 8.24 -14.04
CA THR A 10 -2.59 9.03 -12.81
C THR A 10 -1.41 9.96 -12.99
N CYS A 11 -1.47 11.11 -12.35
CA CYS A 11 -0.41 12.10 -12.45
C CYS A 11 -0.25 12.87 -11.16
N LEU A 12 0.86 13.59 -11.05
CA LEU A 12 1.25 14.28 -9.84
C LEU A 12 0.19 15.29 -9.39
N LYS A 13 -0.44 16.02 -10.32
CA LYS A 13 -1.46 17.03 -9.99
C LYS A 13 -2.63 16.45 -9.20
N ASP A 14 -2.96 15.17 -9.38
CA ASP A 14 -4.08 14.51 -8.70
C ASP A 14 -3.86 14.38 -7.18
N ILE A 15 -2.60 14.47 -6.73
CA ILE A 15 -2.24 14.33 -5.31
C ILE A 15 -1.82 15.65 -4.66
N LEU A 16 -1.63 16.72 -5.44
CA LEU A 16 -1.18 18.01 -4.90
C LEU A 16 -2.31 18.75 -4.19
N GLU A 17 -1.96 19.57 -3.20
CA GLU A 17 -2.92 20.46 -2.54
C GLU A 17 -3.45 21.50 -3.53
N GLU A 18 -4.78 21.64 -3.57
CA GLU A 18 -5.46 22.64 -4.39
C GLU A 18 -5.28 24.07 -3.85
N LYS A 19 -5.12 24.20 -2.54
CA LYS A 19 -4.98 25.48 -1.84
C LYS A 19 -3.50 25.84 -1.62
N GLU A 20 -3.27 27.11 -1.32
CA GLU A 20 -1.95 27.57 -0.89
C GLU A 20 -1.48 26.78 0.33
N VAL A 21 -0.24 26.28 0.28
CA VAL A 21 0.38 25.54 1.38
C VAL A 21 1.32 26.46 2.14
N SER A 22 1.56 26.13 3.42
CA SER A 22 2.46 26.90 4.27
C SER A 22 3.85 27.07 3.64
N VAL A 23 4.38 28.30 3.76
CA VAL A 23 5.73 28.68 3.33
C VAL A 23 6.83 27.75 3.85
N LYS A 24 6.62 27.05 4.98
CA LYS A 24 7.59 26.08 5.53
C LYS A 24 7.96 24.94 4.58
N TYR A 25 7.12 24.64 3.59
CA TYR A 25 7.38 23.59 2.60
C TYR A 25 8.24 24.08 1.42
N TYR A 26 8.36 25.40 1.24
CA TYR A 26 9.19 25.99 0.20
C TYR A 26 10.65 25.99 0.61
N LEU A 27 11.52 25.71 -0.37
CA LEU A 27 12.95 25.63 -0.11
C LEU A 27 13.54 27.04 0.06
N SER A 28 14.64 27.16 0.81
CA SER A 28 15.41 28.41 0.79
C SER A 28 16.26 28.50 -0.47
N ASN A 29 16.62 29.72 -0.87
CA ASN A 29 17.58 29.95 -1.96
C ASN A 29 18.89 29.19 -1.74
N GLN A 30 19.44 29.27 -0.52
CA GLN A 30 20.69 28.59 -0.16
C GLN A 30 20.60 27.07 -0.33
N TYR A 31 19.45 26.48 0.03
CA TYR A 31 19.26 25.04 -0.12
C TYR A 31 19.11 24.65 -1.60
N LEU A 32 18.36 25.42 -2.39
CA LEU A 32 18.28 25.20 -3.84
C LEU A 32 19.64 25.29 -4.53
N GLU A 33 20.47 26.28 -4.19
CA GLU A 33 21.83 26.39 -4.72
C GLU A 33 22.66 25.14 -4.41
N THR A 34 22.50 24.60 -3.20
CA THR A 34 23.18 23.36 -2.81
C THR A 34 22.74 22.19 -3.70
N LEU A 35 21.45 22.10 -4.02
CA LEU A 35 20.91 21.08 -4.92
C LEU A 35 21.40 21.25 -6.37
N PHE A 36 21.45 22.48 -6.88
CA PHE A 36 22.00 22.78 -8.21
C PHE A 36 23.48 22.39 -8.29
N LYS A 37 24.30 22.83 -7.33
CA LYS A 37 25.73 22.49 -7.25
C LYS A 37 25.94 20.98 -7.11
N HIS A 38 25.11 20.29 -6.32
CA HIS A 38 25.17 18.84 -6.18
C HIS A 38 24.89 18.14 -7.51
N LYS A 39 23.78 18.46 -8.19
CA LYS A 39 23.41 17.85 -9.47
C LYS A 39 24.49 18.07 -10.53
N TYR A 40 25.02 19.29 -10.64
CA TYR A 40 26.11 19.61 -11.56
C TYR A 40 27.37 18.76 -11.32
N ARG A 41 27.81 18.63 -10.05
CA ARG A 41 28.98 17.81 -9.70
C ARG A 41 28.80 16.33 -10.05
N HIS A 42 27.58 15.79 -9.93
CA HIS A 42 27.31 14.39 -10.25
C HIS A 42 27.20 14.17 -11.76
N GLN A 43 26.58 15.09 -12.49
CA GLN A 43 26.51 15.07 -13.95
C GLN A 43 27.90 15.10 -14.58
N ASN A 44 28.81 15.95 -14.09
CA ASN A 44 30.20 15.99 -14.58
C ASN A 44 30.99 14.71 -14.34
N LYS A 45 30.54 13.87 -13.38
CA LYS A 45 31.12 12.55 -13.12
C LYS A 45 30.43 11.43 -13.92
N GLY A 46 29.53 11.78 -14.85
CA GLY A 46 28.76 10.82 -15.63
C GLY A 46 27.60 10.15 -14.85
N ASN A 47 27.20 10.70 -13.70
CA ASN A 47 26.15 10.12 -12.86
C ASN A 47 24.84 10.92 -12.94
N GLY A 48 23.70 10.22 -12.77
CA GLY A 48 22.36 10.82 -12.75
C GLY A 48 21.86 11.30 -11.38
N PHE A 49 22.72 11.39 -10.35
CA PHE A 49 22.29 11.77 -9.00
C PHE A 49 21.96 13.26 -8.89
N GLY A 50 20.90 13.59 -8.15
CA GLY A 50 20.52 14.96 -7.89
C GLY A 50 19.07 15.12 -7.48
N TYR A 51 18.64 16.37 -7.40
CA TYR A 51 17.24 16.71 -7.22
C TYR A 51 16.49 16.60 -8.55
N GLU A 52 15.17 16.47 -8.43
CA GLU A 52 14.26 16.45 -9.55
C GLU A 52 12.99 17.22 -9.21
N ILE A 53 12.55 18.03 -10.18
CA ILE A 53 11.29 18.77 -10.11
C ILE A 53 10.36 18.06 -11.09
N ILE A 54 9.25 17.54 -10.57
CA ILE A 54 8.31 16.74 -11.34
C ILE A 54 7.25 17.66 -11.96
N SER A 55 6.95 17.41 -13.24
CA SER A 55 5.85 18.10 -13.93
C SER A 55 4.51 17.75 -13.26
N PRO A 56 3.54 18.68 -13.16
CA PRO A 56 2.20 18.37 -12.67
C PRO A 56 1.52 17.21 -13.43
N ASP A 57 1.76 17.08 -14.73
CA ASP A 57 1.23 15.99 -15.55
C ASP A 57 2.14 14.75 -15.56
N GLY A 58 3.28 14.80 -14.86
CA GLY A 58 4.23 13.70 -14.76
C GLY A 58 3.86 12.69 -13.67
N ILE A 59 4.64 11.61 -13.61
CA ILE A 59 4.55 10.57 -12.58
C ILE A 59 5.59 10.87 -11.49
N ALA A 60 5.20 10.77 -10.23
CA ALA A 60 6.13 10.92 -9.11
C ALA A 60 7.15 9.77 -9.06
N ASN A 61 8.39 10.09 -8.67
CA ASN A 61 9.38 9.08 -8.34
C ASN A 61 9.02 8.35 -7.04
N ALA A 62 9.62 7.17 -6.84
CA ALA A 62 9.53 6.43 -5.58
C ALA A 62 9.89 7.33 -4.38
N ILE A 63 9.07 7.26 -3.33
CA ILE A 63 9.31 7.97 -2.09
C ILE A 63 10.46 7.28 -1.35
N VAL A 64 11.49 8.04 -0.98
CA VAL A 64 12.60 7.53 -0.19
C VAL A 64 12.85 8.37 1.05
N VAL A 65 13.03 7.68 2.17
CA VAL A 65 13.24 8.28 3.49
C VAL A 65 14.66 7.96 3.98
N GLY A 66 15.63 8.57 3.31
CA GLY A 66 17.05 8.43 3.65
C GLY A 66 17.83 9.72 3.43
N GLY A 67 19.15 9.63 3.48
CA GLY A 67 20.05 10.71 3.06
C GLY A 67 20.03 10.96 1.55
N MET A 68 19.52 10.00 0.78
CA MET A 68 19.43 10.07 -0.68
C MET A 68 17.96 10.12 -1.12
N GLY A 69 17.64 11.05 -2.01
CA GLY A 69 16.43 11.04 -2.84
C GLY A 69 15.18 11.73 -2.28
N LYS A 70 15.25 12.38 -1.11
CA LYS A 70 14.14 13.19 -0.59
C LYS A 70 13.77 14.35 -1.51
N GLU A 71 14.72 14.81 -2.31
CA GLU A 71 14.61 15.93 -3.23
C GLU A 71 14.33 15.50 -4.67
N ARG A 72 13.92 14.24 -4.89
CA ARG A 72 13.54 13.72 -6.22
C ARG A 72 12.06 13.85 -6.56
N ASN A 73 11.28 14.42 -5.66
CA ASN A 73 9.87 14.72 -5.87
C ASN A 73 9.57 16.19 -5.48
N LEU A 74 10.41 17.12 -5.94
CA LEU A 74 10.15 18.54 -5.77
C LEU A 74 9.08 18.99 -6.76
N VAL A 75 8.34 20.03 -6.38
CA VAL A 75 7.25 20.57 -7.19
C VAL A 75 7.32 22.08 -7.23
N ILE A 76 6.80 22.67 -8.30
CA ILE A 76 6.64 24.12 -8.44
C ILE A 76 5.20 24.47 -8.07
N ASN A 77 5.01 25.33 -7.08
CA ASN A 77 3.68 25.82 -6.71
C ASN A 77 3.67 27.35 -6.62
N LYS A 78 3.17 27.98 -7.70
CA LYS A 78 3.10 29.43 -7.87
C LYS A 78 2.01 30.12 -7.04
N ARG A 79 1.25 29.39 -6.22
CA ARG A 79 0.16 29.93 -5.39
C ARG A 79 0.64 30.64 -4.12
N LEU A 80 1.93 30.57 -3.77
CA LEU A 80 2.47 31.20 -2.56
C LEU A 80 2.36 32.72 -2.65
N THR A 81 1.64 33.32 -1.69
CA THR A 81 1.45 34.77 -1.60
C THR A 81 2.38 35.41 -0.58
N ASN A 82 2.67 34.70 0.51
CA ASN A 82 3.51 35.18 1.60
C ASN A 82 4.86 34.43 1.67
N PHE A 83 5.96 35.18 1.51
CA PHE A 83 7.33 34.65 1.55
C PHE A 83 8.02 34.81 2.91
N THR A 84 7.33 35.36 3.92
CA THR A 84 7.88 35.52 5.26
C THR A 84 8.14 34.14 5.88
N PRO A 85 9.40 33.77 6.20
CA PRO A 85 9.69 32.48 6.79
C PRO A 85 9.00 32.30 8.14
N VAL A 86 8.30 31.18 8.32
CA VAL A 86 7.69 30.79 9.62
C VAL A 86 8.58 29.83 10.42
N THR A 87 9.69 29.41 9.85
CA THR A 87 10.67 28.49 10.45
C THR A 87 12.02 29.19 10.60
N ARG A 88 12.92 28.62 11.40
CA ARG A 88 14.29 29.13 11.62
C ARG A 88 15.22 28.87 10.42
N ILE A 89 14.73 29.06 9.20
CA ILE A 89 15.54 28.88 8.00
C ILE A 89 16.58 30.01 7.95
N LYS A 90 17.80 29.66 7.56
CA LYS A 90 18.80 30.65 7.17
C LYS A 90 18.54 31.04 5.70
N GLY A 91 18.44 32.34 5.46
CA GLY A 91 18.21 32.92 4.13
C GLY A 91 16.75 33.04 3.74
N GLU A 92 16.54 33.46 2.49
CA GLU A 92 15.23 33.77 1.94
C GLU A 92 14.56 32.56 1.28
N VAL A 93 13.23 32.55 1.31
CA VAL A 93 12.40 31.58 0.58
C VAL A 93 12.58 31.81 -0.93
N ASN A 94 12.71 30.72 -1.68
CA ASN A 94 13.00 30.83 -3.10
C ASN A 94 11.86 31.43 -3.93
N LYS A 95 12.22 32.32 -4.86
CA LYS A 95 11.28 32.94 -5.82
C LYS A 95 10.98 32.06 -7.04
N LEU A 96 11.58 30.87 -7.11
CA LEU A 96 11.29 29.85 -8.12
C LEU A 96 10.08 28.98 -7.74
N PHE A 97 9.47 29.22 -6.58
CA PHE A 97 8.32 28.50 -6.06
C PHE A 97 8.54 26.98 -5.90
N VAL A 98 9.80 26.55 -5.79
CA VAL A 98 10.17 25.15 -5.59
C VAL A 98 9.91 24.78 -4.14
N ARG A 99 9.12 23.72 -3.95
CA ARG A 99 8.78 23.21 -2.62
C ARG A 99 8.84 21.70 -2.58
N ARG A 100 8.87 21.19 -1.35
CA ARG A 100 8.63 19.78 -1.07
C ARG A 100 7.13 19.52 -1.04
N MET A 101 6.73 18.30 -1.36
CA MET A 101 5.36 17.86 -1.13
C MET A 101 5.04 17.83 0.37
N THR A 102 3.81 18.14 0.75
CA THR A 102 3.34 18.10 2.14
C THR A 102 3.16 16.65 2.62
N PRO A 103 3.07 16.40 3.94
CA PRO A 103 2.73 15.06 4.44
C PRO A 103 1.40 14.53 3.90
N ARG A 104 0.41 15.40 3.69
CA ARG A 104 -0.87 15.01 3.07
C ARG A 104 -0.68 14.55 1.62
N GLU A 105 0.10 15.28 0.83
CA GLU A 105 0.40 14.89 -0.55
C GLU A 105 1.16 13.56 -0.62
N TRP A 106 2.07 13.28 0.35
CA TRP A 106 2.72 11.96 0.48
C TRP A 106 1.74 10.86 0.87
N ALA A 107 0.77 11.16 1.72
CA ALA A 107 -0.30 10.22 2.07
C ALA A 107 -1.15 9.87 0.83
N ARG A 108 -1.55 10.88 0.05
CA ARG A 108 -2.27 10.68 -1.23
C ARG A 108 -1.44 9.90 -2.24
N LEU A 109 -0.14 10.16 -2.33
CA LEU A 109 0.78 9.40 -3.20
C LEU A 109 0.82 7.91 -2.84
N GLN A 110 0.76 7.57 -1.55
CA GLN A 110 0.66 6.19 -1.08
C GLN A 110 -0.77 5.62 -1.17
N GLY A 111 -1.76 6.42 -1.56
CA GLY A 111 -3.17 6.05 -1.70
C GLY A 111 -3.96 6.02 -0.40
N PHE A 112 -3.50 6.73 0.64
CA PHE A 112 -4.31 6.97 1.84
C PHE A 112 -5.46 7.93 1.51
N PRO A 113 -6.65 7.74 2.11
CA PRO A 113 -7.77 8.65 1.92
C PRO A 113 -7.48 10.04 2.55
N ASP A 114 -8.14 11.07 2.03
CA ASP A 114 -8.02 12.44 2.55
C ASP A 114 -8.47 12.57 4.02
N SER A 115 -9.34 11.68 4.47
CA SER A 115 -9.76 11.56 5.87
C SER A 115 -8.69 10.98 6.81
N PHE A 116 -7.58 10.44 6.29
CA PHE A 116 -6.51 9.87 7.12
C PHE A 116 -5.89 10.94 8.00
N GLN A 117 -5.87 10.74 9.32
CA GLN A 117 -5.38 11.75 10.25
C GLN A 117 -3.86 11.69 10.41
N ILE A 118 -3.18 12.82 10.21
CA ILE A 118 -1.73 12.94 10.42
C ILE A 118 -1.51 13.60 11.79
N VAL A 119 -1.35 12.77 12.82
CA VAL A 119 -1.26 13.20 14.23
C VAL A 119 0.19 13.38 14.73
N VAL A 120 1.17 13.25 13.84
CA VAL A 120 2.60 13.32 14.15
C VAL A 120 3.25 14.52 13.45
N SER A 121 4.48 14.84 13.85
CA SER A 121 5.27 15.88 13.18
C SER A 121 5.52 15.56 11.70
N ASP A 122 5.70 16.58 10.85
CA ASP A 122 6.02 16.41 9.43
C ASP A 122 7.20 15.45 9.21
N VAL A 123 8.24 15.55 10.05
CA VAL A 123 9.44 14.69 9.97
C VAL A 123 9.09 13.22 10.19
N GLN A 124 8.24 12.92 11.17
CA GLN A 124 7.78 11.55 11.44
C GLN A 124 6.80 11.08 10.37
N ALA A 125 5.89 11.94 9.91
CA ALA A 125 4.95 11.63 8.85
C ALA A 125 5.67 11.23 7.55
N TYR A 126 6.68 12.02 7.13
CA TYR A 126 7.50 11.66 5.98
C TYR A 126 8.15 10.29 6.15
N LYS A 127 8.74 9.99 7.32
CA LYS A 127 9.33 8.67 7.61
C LYS A 127 8.30 7.55 7.52
N GLN A 128 7.13 7.74 8.13
CA GLN A 128 6.05 6.74 8.11
C GLN A 128 5.57 6.47 6.69
N PHE A 129 5.27 7.51 5.91
CA PHE A 129 4.79 7.35 4.53
C PHE A 129 5.85 6.81 3.59
N GLY A 130 7.13 7.17 3.75
CA GLY A 130 8.20 6.61 2.92
C GLY A 130 8.56 5.16 3.25
N ASN A 131 8.30 4.71 4.48
CA ASN A 131 8.41 3.29 4.86
C ASN A 131 7.10 2.52 4.66
N SER A 132 6.03 3.20 4.24
CA SER A 132 4.74 2.58 3.96
C SER A 132 4.74 1.93 2.58
N VAL A 133 3.80 1.00 2.41
CA VAL A 133 3.43 0.40 1.14
C VAL A 133 2.27 1.16 0.50
N ALA A 134 2.14 1.05 -0.82
CA ALA A 134 1.04 1.64 -1.57
C ALA A 134 -0.29 0.92 -1.26
N ILE A 135 -1.24 1.64 -0.69
CA ILE A 135 -2.54 1.12 -0.24
C ILE A 135 -3.33 0.40 -1.36
N PRO A 136 -3.40 0.92 -2.61
CA PRO A 136 -4.12 0.24 -3.68
C PRO A 136 -3.56 -1.16 -3.98
N VAL A 137 -2.25 -1.32 -3.91
CA VAL A 137 -1.57 -2.61 -4.13
C VAL A 137 -1.91 -3.59 -3.03
N VAL A 138 -1.80 -3.18 -1.76
CA VAL A 138 -2.15 -4.03 -0.61
C VAL A 138 -3.61 -4.46 -0.69
N LYS A 139 -4.52 -3.55 -1.04
CA LYS A 139 -5.95 -3.86 -1.19
C LYS A 139 -6.20 -4.89 -2.28
N ALA A 140 -5.50 -4.80 -3.42
CA ALA A 140 -5.63 -5.75 -4.51
C ALA A 140 -5.10 -7.14 -4.13
N VAL A 141 -3.93 -7.21 -3.48
CA VAL A 141 -3.35 -8.47 -3.00
C VAL A 141 -4.23 -9.11 -1.93
N ALA A 142 -4.72 -8.33 -0.95
CA ALA A 142 -5.57 -8.84 0.11
C ALA A 142 -6.87 -9.48 -0.43
N LYS A 143 -7.48 -8.91 -1.47
CA LYS A 143 -8.65 -9.50 -2.13
C LYS A 143 -8.35 -10.89 -2.71
N GLU A 144 -7.21 -11.05 -3.37
CA GLU A 144 -6.79 -12.33 -3.93
C GLU A 144 -6.48 -13.37 -2.84
N VAL A 145 -5.89 -12.94 -1.73
CA VAL A 145 -5.65 -13.81 -0.57
C VAL A 145 -6.96 -14.31 0.04
N ILE A 146 -7.94 -13.41 0.28
CA ILE A 146 -9.25 -13.79 0.81
C ILE A 146 -9.93 -14.80 -0.11
N LYS A 147 -9.95 -14.53 -1.42
CA LYS A 147 -10.52 -15.44 -2.42
C LYS A 147 -9.87 -16.83 -2.37
N ALA A 148 -8.55 -16.90 -2.23
CA ALA A 148 -7.84 -18.17 -2.12
C ALA A 148 -8.20 -18.93 -0.84
N LEU A 149 -8.35 -18.23 0.29
CA LEU A 149 -8.75 -18.82 1.57
C LEU A 149 -10.18 -19.36 1.52
N ASP A 150 -11.12 -18.64 0.92
CA ASP A 150 -12.51 -19.09 0.81
C ASP A 150 -12.65 -20.32 -0.10
N LEU A 151 -11.91 -20.35 -1.23
CA LEU A 151 -11.84 -21.54 -2.09
C LEU A 151 -11.28 -22.76 -1.35
N SER A 152 -10.29 -22.56 -0.46
CA SER A 152 -9.71 -23.64 0.33
C SER A 152 -10.71 -24.21 1.36
N ARG A 153 -11.52 -23.35 1.99
CA ARG A 153 -12.58 -23.76 2.93
C ARG A 153 -13.67 -24.56 2.22
N ASN A 154 -14.16 -24.06 1.09
CA ASN A 154 -15.20 -24.74 0.31
C ASN A 154 -14.71 -26.10 -0.21
N SER A 155 -13.43 -26.20 -0.60
CA SER A 155 -12.83 -27.48 -0.99
C SER A 155 -12.80 -28.48 0.17
N GLN A 156 -12.44 -28.04 1.38
CA GLN A 156 -12.42 -28.89 2.58
C GLN A 156 -13.83 -29.33 3.02
N GLU A 157 -14.82 -28.45 2.92
CA GLU A 157 -16.21 -28.76 3.25
C GLU A 157 -16.81 -29.77 2.26
N ASN A 158 -16.54 -29.61 0.96
CA ASN A 158 -16.96 -30.57 -0.07
C ASN A 158 -16.29 -31.94 0.08
N ILE A 159 -15.03 -32.00 0.54
CA ILE A 159 -14.36 -33.27 0.87
C ILE A 159 -15.07 -33.94 2.05
N ARG A 160 -15.35 -33.18 3.13
CA ARG A 160 -16.05 -33.71 4.31
C ARG A 160 -17.45 -34.22 3.99
N ILE A 161 -18.22 -33.51 3.14
CA ILE A 161 -19.56 -33.96 2.74
C ILE A 161 -19.47 -35.26 1.93
N LYS A 162 -18.53 -35.38 0.98
CA LYS A 162 -18.31 -36.63 0.24
C LYS A 162 -17.90 -37.79 1.16
N ASP A 163 -17.07 -37.53 2.16
CA ASP A 163 -16.68 -38.54 3.16
C ASP A 163 -17.85 -38.97 4.06
N LEU A 164 -18.86 -38.13 4.23
CA LEU A 164 -20.09 -38.42 4.98
C LEU A 164 -21.12 -39.16 4.11
N GLU A 165 -21.28 -38.77 2.84
CA GLU A 165 -22.16 -39.43 1.88
C GLU A 165 -21.67 -40.84 1.52
N GLY A 166 -20.36 -41.05 1.44
CA GLY A 166 -19.73 -42.36 1.22
C GLY A 166 -19.83 -43.35 2.40
N ARG A 167 -20.44 -42.95 3.53
CA ARG A 167 -20.71 -43.81 4.70
C ARG A 167 -22.19 -44.16 4.86
N GLN A 168 -23.00 -44.11 3.80
CA GLN A 168 -24.34 -44.71 3.85
C GLN A 168 -24.21 -46.23 3.98
N LEU A 169 -24.85 -46.74 5.04
CA LEU A 169 -24.80 -48.12 5.53
C LEU A 169 -25.27 -49.11 4.45
N GLU A 170 -24.41 -50.08 4.10
CA GLU A 170 -24.83 -51.30 3.41
C GLU A 170 -25.90 -52.01 4.27
N PRO A 171 -27.05 -52.43 3.69
CA PRO A 171 -28.06 -53.16 4.44
C PRO A 171 -27.51 -54.52 4.86
N GLU A 172 -27.46 -54.75 6.17
CA GLU A 172 -26.97 -55.96 6.82
C GLU A 172 -27.75 -57.18 6.30
N VAL A 173 -27.08 -58.07 5.56
CA VAL A 173 -27.65 -59.32 5.06
C VAL A 173 -27.89 -60.24 6.25
N LEU A 174 -29.16 -60.47 6.57
CA LEU A 174 -29.62 -61.39 7.60
C LEU A 174 -29.27 -62.84 7.20
N ASN A 175 -28.14 -63.38 7.66
CA ASN A 175 -27.83 -64.81 7.62
C ASN A 175 -27.61 -65.32 9.04
N VAL A 176 -28.70 -65.77 9.67
CA VAL A 176 -28.66 -66.48 10.94
C VAL A 176 -28.57 -67.98 10.64
N GLU A 177 -27.35 -68.51 10.54
CA GLU A 177 -27.12 -69.94 10.72
C GLU A 177 -27.32 -70.29 12.20
N LYS A 178 -28.46 -70.92 12.51
CA LYS A 178 -28.70 -71.57 13.81
C LYS A 178 -27.97 -72.90 13.83
N SER A 179 -26.92 -73.01 14.64
CA SER A 179 -26.34 -74.30 15.05
C SER A 179 -26.34 -74.43 16.58
N GLN A 180 -27.30 -75.23 17.04
CA GLN A 180 -27.26 -76.17 18.17
C GLN A 180 -26.62 -75.75 19.51
N THR A 181 -27.41 -75.68 20.58
CA THR A 181 -27.54 -76.82 21.54
C THR A 181 -28.61 -76.62 22.63
N LYS A 182 -29.20 -77.76 23.01
CA LYS A 182 -29.81 -78.13 24.31
C LYS A 182 -31.30 -77.83 24.59
N ASN A 183 -32.06 -78.90 24.38
CA ASN A 183 -32.88 -79.61 25.38
C ASN A 183 -34.04 -78.86 26.05
N ALA A 184 -35.26 -79.31 25.73
CA ALA A 184 -36.05 -80.23 26.57
C ALA A 184 -37.55 -79.89 26.52
N ILE A 185 -38.37 -80.92 26.27
CA ILE A 185 -39.69 -81.15 26.92
C ILE A 185 -40.85 -80.25 26.45
N ILE A 186 -42.10 -80.64 26.18
CA ILE A 186 -42.90 -81.88 26.15
C ILE A 186 -44.27 -81.44 25.52
N ASP A 187 -44.93 -82.36 24.82
CA ASP A 187 -46.38 -82.49 24.55
C ASP A 187 -47.25 -81.40 23.88
N ARG A 188 -47.89 -81.89 22.80
CA ARG A 188 -49.36 -81.93 22.58
C ARG A 188 -50.19 -80.95 23.43
N ILE A 189 -50.80 -79.97 22.76
CA ILE A 189 -52.25 -79.86 22.43
C ILE A 189 -52.44 -78.62 21.56
#